data_AF-A0A2V8TPW8-F1
#
_entry.id   AF-A0A2V8TPW8-F1
#
_cell.length_a   1.000
_cell.length_b   1.000
_cell.length_c   1.000
_cell.angle_alpha   90.00
_cell.angle_beta   90.00
_cell.angle_gamma   90.00
#
_symmetry.space_group_name_H-M   'P 1'
#
loop_
_entity.id
_entity.type
_entity.pdbx_description
1 polymer ?
#
loop_
_entity_poly.entity_id
_entity_poly.type
_entity_poly.pdbx_seq_one_letter_code
_entity_poly.pdbx_strand_id
1 'polypeptide(L)'
;MPGGFFHLEEESTKTRVSGYGHGDHIKLKDEYGNIWRGSAVRNPDNSVVYRFRDANGHTLTGVSDNTVVTLRDEKGKTWKGFVD
;
A
#
# COMPACT_ATOMS: atom_id res chain seq x y z
N MET A 1 3.46 14.07 5.47
CA MET A 1 3.58 12.92 6.40
C MET A 1 5.03 12.52 6.54
N PRO A 2 5.48 11.96 7.68
CA PRO A 2 6.78 11.30 7.73
C PRO A 2 6.80 10.17 6.69
N GLY A 3 7.95 10.00 6.02
CA GLY A 3 8.16 8.85 5.15
C GLY A 3 8.27 7.56 5.96
N GLY A 4 8.25 6.43 5.27
CA GLY A 4 8.38 5.11 5.89
C GLY A 4 8.60 4.01 4.86
N PHE A 5 9.08 2.86 5.31
CA PHE A 5 9.23 1.68 4.47
C PHE A 5 7.99 0.79 4.60
N PHE A 6 7.37 0.52 3.46
CA PHE A 6 6.15 -0.26 3.35
C PHE A 6 6.51 -1.70 3.04
N HIS A 7 5.88 -2.61 3.76
CA HIS A 7 5.83 -4.02 3.44
C HIS A 7 4.38 -4.44 3.32
N LEU A 8 3.98 -5.02 2.20
CA LEU A 8 2.64 -5.59 2.03
C LEU A 8 2.75 -6.97 1.39
N GLU A 9 1.91 -7.89 1.84
CA GLU A 9 1.81 -9.26 1.35
C GLU A 9 0.33 -9.58 1.08
N GLU A 10 0.06 -10.17 -0.08
CA GLU A 10 -1.26 -10.70 -0.43
C GLU A 10 -1.50 -12.03 0.28
N GLU A 11 -2.65 -12.19 0.94
CA GLU A 11 -2.88 -13.32 1.83
C GLU A 11 -2.86 -14.69 1.11
N SER A 12 -3.40 -14.76 -0.11
CA SER A 12 -3.62 -16.03 -0.82
C SER A 12 -2.42 -16.51 -1.65
N THR A 13 -1.83 -15.62 -2.46
CA THR A 13 -0.72 -15.94 -3.37
C THR A 13 0.64 -15.68 -2.75
N LYS A 14 0.70 -15.01 -1.58
CA LYS A 14 1.95 -14.60 -0.94
C LYS A 14 2.79 -13.64 -1.79
N THR A 15 2.16 -13.00 -2.77
CA THR A 15 2.80 -11.92 -3.54
C THR A 15 3.16 -10.78 -2.59
N ARG A 16 4.39 -10.27 -2.71
CA ARG A 16 4.89 -9.19 -1.87
C ARG A 16 5.14 -7.93 -2.68
N VAL A 17 4.80 -6.79 -2.07
CA VAL A 17 5.23 -5.46 -2.53
C VAL A 17 5.91 -4.74 -1.39
N SER A 18 7.02 -4.07 -1.68
CA SER A 18 7.70 -3.23 -0.70
C SER A 18 8.30 -1.99 -1.34
N GLY A 19 8.56 -0.97 -0.53
CA GLY A 19 9.12 0.28 -1.03
C GLY A 19 8.95 1.43 -0.05
N TYR A 20 9.27 2.64 -0.52
CA TYR A 20 9.35 3.81 0.34
C TYR A 20 8.23 4.80 0.03
N GLY A 21 7.67 5.38 1.09
CA GLY A 21 6.86 6.59 1.03
C GLY A 21 7.65 7.80 1.48
N HIS A 22 7.44 8.93 0.81
CA HIS A 22 7.94 10.23 1.23
C HIS A 22 6.86 11.29 1.06
N GLY A 23 6.46 11.92 2.18
CA GLY A 23 5.30 12.80 2.19
C GLY A 23 4.04 12.01 1.83
N ASP A 24 3.32 12.48 0.82
CA ASP A 24 2.05 11.88 0.40
C ASP A 24 2.22 10.94 -0.80
N HIS A 25 3.46 10.72 -1.26
CA HIS A 25 3.78 9.87 -2.41
C HIS A 25 4.45 8.58 -1.96
N ILE A 26 4.01 7.45 -2.51
CA ILE A 26 4.55 6.13 -2.18
C ILE A 26 4.90 5.40 -3.47
N LYS A 27 6.04 4.70 -3.46
CA LYS A 27 6.45 3.84 -4.56
C LYS A 27 6.82 2.47 -4.03
N LEU A 28 6.08 1.45 -4.45
CA LEU A 28 6.35 0.05 -4.13
C LEU A 28 6.75 -0.71 -5.38
N LYS A 29 7.46 -1.81 -5.18
CA LYS A 29 7.86 -2.75 -6.21
C LYS A 29 7.48 -4.15 -5.77
N ASP A 30 6.90 -4.95 -6.67
CA ASP A 30 6.69 -6.37 -6.43
C ASP A 30 7.90 -7.22 -6.87
N GLU A 31 7.82 -8.52 -6.57
CA GLU A 31 8.83 -9.51 -6.94
C GLU A 31 8.97 -9.71 -8.47
N TYR A 32 7.95 -9.33 -9.24
CA TYR A 32 7.92 -9.41 -10.70
C TYR A 32 8.43 -8.15 -11.39
N GLY A 33 8.79 -7.12 -10.61
CA GLY A 33 9.29 -5.85 -11.12
C GLY A 33 8.21 -4.82 -11.44
N ASN A 34 6.93 -5.10 -11.19
CA ASN A 34 5.88 -4.11 -11.34
C ASN A 34 6.03 -3.02 -10.29
N ILE A 35 5.81 -1.78 -10.74
CA ILE A 35 5.91 -0.60 -9.89
C ILE A 35 4.50 -0.14 -9.55
N TRP A 36 4.22 -0.08 -8.25
CA TRP A 36 2.98 0.46 -7.71
C TRP A 36 3.24 1.88 -7.22
N ARG A 37 2.51 2.84 -7.78
CA ARG A 37 2.55 4.23 -7.34
C ARG A 37 1.34 4.48 -6.48
N GLY A 38 1.55 5.05 -5.30
CA GLY A 38 0.47 5.33 -4.38
C GLY A 38 0.54 6.67 -3.70
N SER A 39 -0.54 6.95 -2.99
CA SER A 39 -0.72 8.14 -2.18
C SER A 39 -1.30 7.79 -0.82
N ALA A 40 -0.91 8.56 0.20
CA ALA A 40 -1.46 8.49 1.54
C ALA A 40 -2.20 9.79 1.88
N VAL A 41 -3.41 9.68 2.43
CA VAL A 41 -4.21 10.82 2.90
C VAL A 41 -4.62 10.57 4.34
N ARG A 42 -4.25 11.47 5.25
CA ARG A 42 -4.64 11.38 6.66
C ARG A 42 -5.99 12.04 6.86
N ASN A 43 -6.91 11.31 7.44
CA ASN A 43 -8.21 11.80 7.84
C ASN A 43 -8.14 12.51 9.21
N PRO A 44 -9.14 13.34 9.56
CA PRO A 44 -9.21 14.01 10.86
C PRO A 44 -9.26 13.06 12.06
N ASP A 45 -9.77 11.84 11.88
CA ASP A 45 -9.81 10.77 12.89
C ASP A 45 -8.46 10.04 13.06
N ASN A 46 -7.39 10.59 12.47
CA ASN A 46 -6.03 10.06 12.46
C ASN A 46 -5.82 8.80 11.61
N SER A 47 -6.86 8.25 10.98
CA SER A 47 -6.73 7.15 10.01
C SER A 47 -6.02 7.62 8.74
N VAL A 48 -5.30 6.72 8.08
CA VAL A 48 -4.62 7.00 6.81
C VAL A 48 -5.23 6.14 5.72
N VAL A 49 -5.74 6.79 4.68
CA VAL A 49 -6.25 6.14 3.46
C VAL A 49 -5.10 6.00 2.47
N TYR A 50 -4.86 4.78 2.02
CA TYR A 50 -3.89 4.49 0.97
C TYR A 50 -4.57 4.14 -0.34
N ARG A 51 -3.98 4.59 -1.44
CA ARG A 51 -4.36 4.20 -2.79
C ARG A 51 -3.10 3.93 -3.59
N PHE A 52 -3.04 2.80 -4.27
CA PHE A 52 -1.95 2.43 -5.17
C PHE A 52 -2.50 2.02 -6.53
N ARG A 53 -1.70 2.24 -7.56
CA ARG A 53 -1.97 1.81 -8.92
C ARG A 53 -0.69 1.39 -9.64
N ASP A 54 -0.74 0.29 -10.38
CA ASP A 54 0.36 -0.13 -11.24
C ASP A 54 0.19 0.38 -12.70
N ALA A 55 1.15 0.06 -13.57
CA ALA A 55 1.10 0.45 -14.99
C ALA A 55 0.02 -0.28 -15.79
N ASN A 56 -0.42 -1.47 -15.32
CA ASN A 56 -1.44 -2.29 -15.97
C ASN A 56 -2.87 -1.87 -15.56
N GLY A 57 -2.99 -0.95 -14.60
CA GLY A 57 -4.27 -0.47 -14.09
C GLY A 57 -4.81 -1.25 -12.91
N HIS A 58 -4.07 -2.20 -12.34
CA HIS A 58 -4.41 -2.82 -11.07
C HIS A 58 -4.34 -1.80 -9.95
N THR A 59 -5.20 -1.95 -8.95
CA THR A 59 -5.33 -0.99 -7.86
C THR A 59 -5.31 -1.67 -6.50
N LEU A 60 -4.72 -1.01 -5.50
CA LEU A 60 -4.84 -1.40 -4.11
C LEU A 60 -5.36 -0.20 -3.32
N THR A 61 -6.39 -0.42 -2.52
CA THR A 61 -6.94 0.66 -1.68
C THR A 61 -7.23 0.14 -0.28
N GLY A 62 -7.10 1.01 0.71
CA GLY A 62 -7.44 0.62 2.07
C GLY A 62 -7.06 1.68 3.09
N VAL A 63 -7.12 1.28 4.35
CA VAL A 63 -6.94 2.18 5.49
C VAL A 63 -5.97 1.59 6.50
N SER A 64 -5.33 2.47 7.26
CA SER A 64 -4.56 2.12 8.46
C SER A 64 -4.99 3.00 9.61
N ASP A 65 -5.06 2.42 10.80
CA ASP A 65 -5.30 3.13 12.06
C ASP A 65 -4.03 3.34 12.89
N ASN A 66 -2.86 2.86 12.43
CA ASN A 66 -1.57 3.07 13.07
C ASN A 66 -0.40 2.62 12.14
N THR A 67 0.31 1.55 12.50
CA THR A 67 1.41 0.95 11.73
C THR A 67 0.95 -0.18 10.81
N VAL A 68 -0.21 -0.79 11.07
CA VAL A 68 -0.73 -1.91 10.29
C VAL A 68 -1.55 -1.38 9.12
N VAL A 69 -1.26 -1.87 7.92
CA VAL A 69 -1.95 -1.49 6.69
C VAL A 69 -2.75 -2.68 6.18
N THR A 70 -4.05 -2.47 5.94
CA THR A 70 -4.91 -3.45 5.27
C THR A 70 -5.47 -2.84 3.99
N LEU A 71 -5.22 -3.50 2.86
CA LEU A 71 -5.67 -3.08 1.53
C LEU A 71 -6.47 -4.18 0.86
N ARG A 72 -7.24 -3.78 -0.14
CA ARG A 72 -7.99 -4.66 -1.03
C ARG A 72 -7.72 -4.29 -2.49
N ASP A 73 -7.55 -5.31 -3.32
CA ASP A 73 -7.44 -5.13 -4.77
C ASP A 73 -8.80 -5.11 -5.48
N GLU A 74 -8.82 -4.80 -6.77
CA GLU A 74 -10.05 -4.79 -7.57
C GLU A 74 -10.70 -6.18 -7.76
N LYS A 75 -9.95 -7.24 -7.50
CA LYS A 75 -10.41 -8.63 -7.55
C LYS A 75 -10.92 -9.12 -6.19
N GLY A 76 -10.91 -8.24 -5.19
CA GLY A 76 -11.39 -8.52 -3.85
C GLY A 76 -10.38 -9.24 -2.95
N LYS A 77 -9.12 -9.42 -3.37
CA LYS A 77 -8.06 -10.01 -2.56
C LYS A 77 -7.57 -9.04 -1.49
N THR A 78 -7.20 -9.61 -0.36
CA THR A 78 -6.72 -8.85 0.80
C THR A 78 -5.20 -8.83 0.82
N TRP A 79 -4.66 -7.63 1.02
CA TRP A 79 -3.25 -7.39 1.23
C TRP A 79 -3.04 -6.80 2.61
N LYS A 80 -2.08 -7.34 3.36
CA LYS A 80 -1.76 -6.88 4.72
C LYS A 80 -0.29 -6.59 4.85
N GLY A 81 0.03 -5.67 5.74
CA GLY A 81 1.40 -5.46 6.15
C GLY A 81 1.54 -4.26 7.05
N PHE A 82 2.69 -3.60 6.98
CA PHE A 82 3.04 -2.54 7.93
C PHE A 82 3.94 -1.47 7.31
N VAL A 83 4.01 -0.34 8.00
CA VAL A 83 4.97 0.75 7.75
C VAL A 83 5.96 0.82 8.90
N ASP A 84 7.25 0.81 8.57
CA ASP A 84 8.38 1.03 9.49
C ASP A 84 8.94 2.46 9.33
#